data_AF-A0A7X7NTK1-F1
#
_entry.id   AF-A0A7X7NTK1-F1
#
_cell.length_a   1.000
_cell.length_b   1.000
_cell.length_c   1.000
_cell.angle_alpha   90.00
_cell.angle_beta   90.00
_cell.angle_gamma   90.00
#
_symmetry.space_group_name_H-M   'P 1'
#
loop_
_entity.id
_entity.type
_entity.pdbx_description
1 polymer ?
#
loop_
_entity_poly.entity_id
_entity_poly.type
_entity_poly.pdbx_seq_one_letter_code
_entity_poly.pdbx_strand_id
1 'polypeptide(L)'
;MIPLRDSQPSRKVPVVTILLIALNLLIFLYQSTLTEWELVLFFHRFAFTPSGFFASISNRQIYWPILTSMFLHGGLEHLIGNMWILWLFGDNVEDHLHPIKYLLFYIGTGFVAIMAHTLSMPHSDVFTVGASGAIAGVMGAYLILYPKARVLTLVPFMPFF
;
A
#
# COMPACT_ATOMS: atom_id res chain seq x y z
N MET A 1 -3.47 19.36 -0.77
CA MET A 1 -3.52 19.38 0.71
C MET A 1 -2.71 18.20 1.22
N ILE A 2 -1.75 18.43 2.12
CA ILE A 2 -0.84 17.43 2.68
C ILE A 2 -1.26 17.21 4.14
N PRO A 3 -1.77 16.03 4.52
CA PRO A 3 -2.20 15.80 5.88
C PRO A 3 -0.98 15.66 6.80
N LEU A 4 -0.92 16.39 7.90
CA LEU A 4 0.23 16.44 8.80
C LEU A 4 0.04 15.58 10.05
N ARG A 5 -1.17 15.61 10.60
CA ARG A 5 -1.51 14.97 11.87
C ARG A 5 -3.01 14.85 12.00
N ASP A 6 -3.47 13.82 12.68
CA ASP A 6 -4.87 13.67 13.06
C ASP A 6 -5.10 13.99 14.55
N SER A 7 -6.37 14.13 14.94
CA SER A 7 -6.76 14.48 16.31
C SER A 7 -6.89 13.29 17.26
N GLN A 8 -6.79 12.05 16.78
CA GLN A 8 -6.99 10.84 17.58
C GLN A 8 -5.66 10.35 18.15
N PRO A 9 -5.51 10.27 19.48
CA PRO A 9 -4.30 9.68 20.06
C PRO A 9 -4.34 8.15 19.91
N SER A 10 -3.25 7.55 19.42
CA SER A 10 -3.02 6.12 19.57
C SER A 10 -2.54 5.80 20.99
N ARG A 11 -3.12 4.76 21.62
CA ARG A 11 -2.79 4.38 23.01
C ARG A 11 -1.73 3.29 23.10
N LYS A 12 -1.50 2.55 22.02
CA LYS A 12 -0.56 1.43 21.94
C LYS A 12 0.49 1.70 20.87
N VAL A 13 1.65 1.08 21.03
CA VAL A 13 2.66 1.10 19.97
C VAL A 13 2.11 0.33 18.76
N PRO A 14 2.05 0.94 17.57
CA PRO A 14 1.47 0.32 16.38
C PRO A 14 2.50 -0.60 15.70
N VAL A 15 2.74 -1.76 16.30
CA VAL A 15 3.81 -2.69 15.93
C VAL A 15 3.67 -3.14 14.47
N VAL A 16 2.47 -3.50 14.02
CA VAL A 16 2.25 -4.00 12.66
C VAL A 16 2.43 -2.87 11.64
N THR A 17 1.94 -1.68 11.93
CA THR A 17 2.15 -0.49 11.07
C THR A 17 3.64 -0.21 10.91
N ILE A 18 4.40 -0.23 12.01
CA ILE A 18 5.87 -0.07 11.97
C ILE A 18 6.52 -1.18 11.15
N LEU A 19 6.12 -2.44 11.34
CA LEU A 19 6.68 -3.57 10.59
C LEU A 19 6.37 -3.49 9.09
N LEU A 20 5.15 -3.09 8.72
CA LEU A 20 4.76 -2.87 7.32
C LEU A 20 5.60 -1.75 6.71
N ILE A 21 5.78 -0.63 7.42
CA ILE A 21 6.63 0.47 6.95
C ILE A 21 8.07 0.01 6.78
N ALA A 22 8.64 -0.65 7.79
CA ALA A 22 10.01 -1.16 7.74
C ALA A 22 10.20 -2.14 6.57
N LEU A 23 9.26 -3.05 6.34
CA LEU A 23 9.33 -4.01 5.25
C LEU A 23 9.30 -3.32 3.87
N ASN A 24 8.41 -2.35 3.68
CA ASN A 24 8.34 -1.56 2.44
C ASN A 24 9.62 -0.75 2.21
N LEU A 25 10.16 -0.13 3.25
CA LEU A 25 11.43 0.59 3.17
C LEU A 25 12.58 -0.35 2.81
N LEU A 26 12.70 -1.51 3.45
CA LEU A 26 13.77 -2.48 3.17
C LEU A 26 13.70 -3.02 1.74
N ILE A 27 12.50 -3.34 1.25
CA ILE A 27 12.30 -3.81 -0.13
C ILE A 27 12.65 -2.69 -1.12
N PHE A 28 12.22 -1.45 -0.86
CA PHE A 28 12.56 -0.34 -1.74
C PHE A 28 14.06 0.00 -1.73
N LEU A 29 14.72 -0.08 -0.57
CA LEU A 29 16.17 0.07 -0.48
C LEU A 29 16.87 -0.99 -1.35
N TYR A 30 16.41 -2.24 -1.29
CA TYR A 30 16.93 -3.28 -2.19
C TYR A 30 16.67 -2.92 -3.67
N GLN A 31 15.44 -2.51 -4.03
CA GLN A 31 15.13 -2.06 -5.39
C GLN A 31 16.08 -0.95 -5.88
N SER A 32 16.46 -0.02 -5.00
CA SER A 32 17.35 1.09 -5.33
C SER A 32 18.81 0.68 -5.56
N THR A 33 19.18 -0.55 -5.16
CA THR A 33 20.52 -1.11 -5.44
C THR A 33 20.60 -1.84 -6.78
N LEU A 34 19.45 -2.13 -7.39
CA LEU A 34 19.38 -2.88 -8.65
C LEU A 34 19.69 -1.97 -9.85
N THR A 35 20.35 -2.53 -10.86
CA THR A 35 20.42 -1.90 -12.18
C THR A 35 19.04 -1.85 -12.84
N GLU A 36 18.86 -1.02 -13.87
CA GLU A 36 17.58 -0.93 -14.59
C GLU A 36 17.10 -2.30 -15.11
N TRP A 37 18.02 -3.10 -15.65
CA TRP A 37 17.71 -4.44 -16.15
C TRP A 37 17.29 -5.40 -15.03
N GLU A 38 18.03 -5.42 -13.92
CA GLU A 38 17.68 -6.24 -12.76
C GLU A 38 16.35 -5.81 -12.13
N LEU A 39 16.07 -4.52 -12.09
CA LEU A 39 14.81 -3.97 -11.59
C LEU A 39 13.63 -4.42 -12.45
N VAL A 40 13.78 -4.40 -13.78
CA VAL A 40 12.76 -4.90 -14.71
C VAL A 40 12.51 -6.40 -14.48
N LEU A 41 13.56 -7.21 -14.36
CA LEU A 41 13.43 -8.64 -14.03
C LEU A 41 12.77 -8.87 -12.66
N PHE A 42 13.11 -8.03 -11.68
CA PHE A 42 12.51 -8.06 -10.35
C PHE A 42 11.01 -7.78 -10.41
N PHE A 43 10.58 -6.77 -11.17
CA PHE A 43 9.16 -6.49 -11.39
C PHE A 43 8.45 -7.58 -12.17
N HIS A 44 9.05 -8.16 -13.22
CA HIS A 44 8.46 -9.32 -13.89
C HIS A 44 8.17 -10.50 -12.94
N ARG A 45 8.95 -10.64 -11.86
CA ARG A 45 8.80 -11.73 -10.89
C ARG A 45 7.85 -11.43 -9.75
N PHE A 46 7.81 -10.18 -9.28
CA PHE A 46 7.14 -9.82 -8.02
C PHE A 46 6.03 -8.77 -8.17
N ALA A 47 5.96 -8.05 -9.29
CA ALA A 47 4.89 -7.09 -9.57
C ALA A 47 3.70 -7.80 -10.21
N PHE A 48 2.50 -7.30 -9.90
CA PHE A 48 1.26 -7.90 -10.36
C PHE A 48 0.94 -7.45 -11.77
N THR A 49 0.51 -8.36 -12.63
CA THR A 49 -0.19 -8.01 -13.88
C THR A 49 -1.51 -8.78 -13.97
N PRO A 50 -2.61 -8.14 -14.40
CA PRO A 50 -3.87 -8.83 -14.68
C PRO A 50 -3.71 -10.02 -15.63
N SER A 51 -2.94 -9.87 -16.71
CA SER A 51 -2.62 -10.95 -17.65
C SER A 51 -1.91 -12.14 -16.99
N GLY A 52 -0.91 -11.88 -16.15
CA GLY A 52 -0.15 -12.89 -15.43
C GLY A 52 -1.02 -13.64 -14.42
N PHE A 53 -1.95 -12.93 -13.78
CA PHE A 53 -2.93 -13.54 -12.89
C PHE A 53 -3.86 -14.50 -13.64
N PHE A 54 -4.47 -14.10 -14.76
CA PHE A 54 -5.33 -15.01 -15.54
C PHE A 54 -4.55 -16.20 -16.14
N ALA A 55 -3.30 -15.97 -16.57
CA ALA A 55 -2.43 -17.04 -17.04
C ALA A 55 -2.13 -18.05 -15.92
N SER A 56 -1.86 -17.59 -14.70
CA SER A 56 -1.61 -18.46 -13.55
C SER A 56 -2.83 -19.31 -13.18
N ILE A 57 -4.04 -18.75 -13.27
CA ILE A 57 -5.29 -19.48 -13.04
C ILE A 57 -5.43 -20.60 -14.08
N SER A 58 -5.21 -20.27 -15.36
CA SER A 58 -5.30 -21.24 -16.47
C SER A 58 -4.29 -22.37 -16.30
N ASN A 59 -3.09 -22.06 -15.83
CA ASN A 59 -2.01 -23.01 -15.60
C ASN A 59 -2.06 -23.69 -14.23
N ARG A 60 -3.05 -23.38 -13.38
CA ARG A 60 -3.20 -23.89 -12.00
C ARG A 60 -1.96 -23.66 -11.12
N GLN A 61 -1.35 -22.47 -11.25
CA GLN A 61 -0.16 -22.07 -10.51
C GLN A 61 -0.48 -21.00 -9.47
N ILE A 62 0.27 -21.01 -8.37
CA ILE A 62 0.17 -19.95 -7.35
C ILE A 62 0.82 -18.68 -7.90
N TYR A 63 0.06 -17.59 -7.88
CA TYR A 63 0.51 -16.28 -8.35
C TYR A 63 0.91 -15.38 -7.19
N TRP A 64 2.14 -15.54 -6.70
CA TRP A 64 2.70 -14.73 -5.62
C TRP A 64 2.64 -13.21 -5.80
N PRO A 65 2.69 -12.65 -7.03
CA PRO A 65 2.56 -11.20 -7.24
C PRO A 65 1.29 -10.57 -6.67
N ILE A 66 0.23 -11.35 -6.45
CA ILE A 66 -0.99 -10.86 -5.79
C ILE A 66 -0.74 -10.32 -4.38
N LEU A 67 0.30 -10.82 -3.70
CA LEU A 67 0.73 -10.37 -2.37
C LEU A 67 2.00 -9.53 -2.45
N THR A 68 3.01 -9.97 -3.21
CA THR A 68 4.32 -9.30 -3.21
C THR A 68 4.26 -7.90 -3.82
N SER A 69 3.35 -7.66 -4.78
CA SER A 69 3.15 -6.34 -5.38
C SER A 69 2.77 -5.26 -4.37
N MET A 70 2.10 -5.63 -3.28
CA MET A 70 1.73 -4.71 -2.20
C MET A 70 2.92 -4.06 -1.50
N PHE A 71 4.13 -4.63 -1.67
CA PHE A 71 5.35 -4.16 -1.03
C PHE A 71 6.36 -3.51 -1.99
N LEU A 72 6.07 -3.54 -3.29
CA LEU A 72 6.91 -2.94 -4.33
C LEU A 72 6.51 -1.49 -4.57
N HIS A 73 7.47 -0.64 -4.93
CA HIS A 73 7.19 0.75 -5.27
C HIS A 73 7.91 1.17 -6.54
N GLY A 74 7.21 1.88 -7.43
CA GLY A 74 7.76 2.34 -8.71
C GLY A 74 8.67 3.57 -8.61
N GLY A 75 8.76 4.21 -7.44
CA GLY A 75 9.52 5.44 -7.24
C GLY A 75 9.53 5.88 -5.79
N LEU A 76 10.39 6.83 -5.45
CA LEU A 76 10.58 7.32 -4.08
C LEU A 76 9.35 8.11 -3.60
N GLU A 77 8.78 8.94 -4.48
CA GLU A 77 7.56 9.70 -4.23
C GLU A 77 6.35 8.78 -3.96
N HIS A 78 6.27 7.65 -4.66
CA HIS A 78 5.23 6.65 -4.45
C HIS A 78 5.40 5.98 -3.07
N LEU A 79 6.62 5.61 -2.69
CA LEU A 79 6.91 5.05 -1.37
C LEU A 79 6.60 6.04 -0.24
N ILE A 80 7.12 7.27 -0.34
CA ILE A 80 6.92 8.31 0.68
C ILE A 80 5.43 8.58 0.87
N GLY A 81 4.68 8.72 -0.21
CA GLY A 81 3.22 8.91 -0.15
C GLY A 81 2.52 7.77 0.61
N ASN A 82 2.83 6.51 0.27
CA ASN A 82 2.23 5.37 0.94
C ASN A 82 2.61 5.30 2.43
N MET A 83 3.89 5.42 2.76
CA MET A 83 4.36 5.30 4.14
C MET A 83 3.83 6.46 5.01
N TRP A 84 3.71 7.65 4.43
CA TRP A 84 3.14 8.82 5.09
C TRP A 84 1.67 8.59 5.50
N ILE A 85 0.85 8.13 4.55
CA ILE A 85 -0.57 7.87 4.81
C ILE A 85 -0.76 6.68 5.74
N LEU A 86 0.04 5.62 5.57
CA LEU A 86 0.02 4.45 6.45
C LEU A 86 0.39 4.82 7.88
N TRP A 87 1.41 5.67 8.08
CA TRP A 87 1.78 6.16 9.41
C TRP A 87 0.70 7.03 10.04
N LEU A 88 0.05 7.87 9.24
CA LEU A 88 -0.95 8.82 9.73
C LEU A 88 -2.26 8.16 10.20
N PHE A 89 -2.67 7.05 9.60
CA PHE A 89 -3.96 6.42 9.89
C PHE A 89 -3.85 4.99 10.42
N GLY A 90 -2.74 4.32 10.15
CA GLY A 90 -2.56 2.90 10.48
C GLY A 90 -2.49 2.66 11.97
N ASP A 91 -1.91 3.57 12.74
CA ASP A 91 -1.76 3.42 14.19
C ASP A 91 -3.11 3.42 14.93
N ASN A 92 -4.03 4.32 14.59
CA ASN A 92 -5.37 4.36 15.18
C ASN A 92 -6.20 3.13 14.79
N VAL A 93 -6.13 2.71 13.52
CA VAL A 93 -6.86 1.53 13.05
C VAL A 93 -6.28 0.25 13.68
N GLU A 94 -4.96 0.16 13.85
CA GLU A 94 -4.32 -0.95 14.54
C GLU A 94 -4.69 -0.98 16.03
N ASP A 95 -4.71 0.16 16.72
CA ASP A 95 -5.12 0.20 18.13
C ASP A 95 -6.57 -0.27 18.32
N HIS A 96 -7.45 0.07 17.38
CA HIS A 96 -8.85 -0.37 17.38
C HIS A 96 -9.02 -1.86 17.06
N LEU A 97 -8.38 -2.34 15.99
CA LEU A 97 -8.55 -3.72 15.51
C LEU A 97 -7.69 -4.73 16.26
N HIS A 98 -6.64 -4.29 16.94
CA HIS A 98 -5.51 -5.08 17.43
C HIS A 98 -4.62 -5.62 16.29
N PRO A 99 -3.32 -5.88 16.58
CA PRO A 99 -2.30 -6.21 15.57
C PRO A 99 -2.69 -7.28 14.53
N ILE A 100 -3.18 -8.45 14.98
CA ILE A 100 -3.47 -9.57 14.08
C ILE A 100 -4.64 -9.24 13.13
N LYS A 101 -5.73 -8.66 13.65
CA LYS A 101 -6.89 -8.33 12.81
C LYS A 101 -6.55 -7.17 11.86
N TYR A 102 -5.74 -6.22 12.32
CA TYR A 102 -5.25 -5.15 11.46
C TYR A 102 -4.40 -5.68 10.30
N LEU A 103 -3.47 -6.61 10.55
CA LEU A 103 -2.68 -7.23 9.49
C LEU A 103 -3.57 -7.96 8.46
N LEU A 104 -4.52 -8.77 8.94
CA LEU A 104 -5.46 -9.46 8.06
C LEU A 104 -6.34 -8.48 7.26
N PHE A 105 -6.75 -7.39 7.89
CA PHE A 105 -7.52 -6.34 7.25
C PHE A 105 -6.71 -5.62 6.17
N TYR A 106 -5.45 -5.28 6.45
CA TYR A 106 -4.52 -4.68 5.49
C TYR A 106 -4.32 -5.58 4.26
N ILE A 107 -4.02 -6.87 4.48
CA ILE A 107 -3.85 -7.84 3.37
C ILE A 107 -5.17 -8.03 2.61
N GLY A 108 -6.28 -8.18 3.32
CA GLY A 108 -7.60 -8.39 2.71
C GLY A 108 -8.05 -7.21 1.85
N THR A 109 -7.87 -5.98 2.32
CA THR A 109 -8.20 -4.78 1.53
C THR A 109 -7.26 -4.59 0.33
N GLY A 110 -5.98 -4.94 0.46
CA GLY A 110 -5.06 -5.02 -0.67
C GLY A 110 -5.52 -6.01 -1.74
N PHE A 111 -5.95 -7.20 -1.32
CA PHE A 111 -6.51 -8.20 -2.23
C PHE A 111 -7.79 -7.68 -2.92
N VAL A 112 -8.71 -7.06 -2.19
CA VAL A 112 -9.93 -6.48 -2.79
C VAL A 112 -9.56 -5.40 -3.81
N ALA A 113 -8.61 -4.52 -3.50
CA ALA A 113 -8.17 -3.46 -4.39
C ALA A 113 -7.54 -4.00 -5.68
N ILE A 114 -6.63 -4.98 -5.59
CA ILE A 114 -5.98 -5.53 -6.77
C ILE A 114 -6.95 -6.35 -7.64
N MET A 115 -7.93 -7.03 -7.04
CA MET A 115 -9.01 -7.67 -7.78
C MET A 115 -9.92 -6.66 -8.48
N ALA A 116 -10.27 -5.56 -7.82
CA ALA A 116 -11.02 -4.48 -8.45
C ALA A 116 -10.27 -3.86 -9.64
N HIS A 117 -8.95 -3.67 -9.51
CA HIS A 117 -8.09 -3.23 -10.62
C HIS A 117 -8.04 -4.27 -11.76
N THR A 118 -7.93 -5.55 -11.43
CA THR A 118 -7.92 -6.65 -12.42
C THR A 118 -9.21 -6.70 -13.22
N LEU A 119 -10.36 -6.48 -12.58
CA LEU A 119 -11.66 -6.47 -13.25
C LEU A 119 -11.84 -5.25 -14.17
N SER A 120 -11.19 -4.11 -13.87
CA SER A 120 -11.27 -2.92 -14.73
C SER A 120 -10.33 -3.00 -15.94
N MET A 121 -9.20 -3.70 -15.82
CA MET A 121 -8.20 -3.82 -16.89
C MET A 121 -7.66 -5.26 -17.03
N PRO A 122 -8.50 -6.26 -17.41
CA PRO A 122 -8.16 -7.68 -17.31
C PRO A 122 -7.01 -8.15 -18.22
N HIS A 123 -6.73 -7.41 -19.29
CA HIS A 123 -5.69 -7.75 -20.27
C HIS A 123 -4.43 -6.88 -20.14
N SER A 124 -4.29 -6.11 -19.06
CA SER A 124 -3.12 -5.25 -18.86
C SER A 124 -1.88 -6.08 -18.52
N ASP A 125 -0.78 -5.78 -19.21
CA ASP A 125 0.58 -6.23 -18.90
C ASP A 125 1.37 -5.19 -18.10
N VAL A 126 0.76 -4.05 -17.76
CA VAL A 126 1.40 -3.00 -16.99
C VAL A 126 1.59 -3.46 -15.56
N PHE A 127 2.84 -3.38 -15.06
CA PHE A 127 3.15 -3.72 -13.69
C PHE A 127 2.37 -2.87 -12.71
N THR A 128 1.58 -3.53 -11.87
CA THR A 128 0.91 -2.94 -10.72
C THR A 128 1.74 -3.22 -9.48
N VAL A 129 2.14 -2.16 -8.80
CA VAL A 129 2.94 -2.16 -7.58
C VAL A 129 2.37 -1.14 -6.60
N GLY A 130 2.58 -1.37 -5.31
CA GLY A 130 2.31 -0.38 -4.26
C GLY A 130 1.36 -0.88 -3.18
N ALA A 131 1.56 -0.34 -1.98
CA ALA A 131 0.72 -0.57 -0.81
C ALA A 131 -0.63 0.18 -0.87
N SER A 132 -0.81 1.06 -1.86
CA SER A 132 -1.88 2.06 -1.91
C SER A 132 -3.29 1.46 -1.82
N GLY A 133 -3.55 0.30 -2.41
CA GLY A 133 -4.85 -0.38 -2.32
C GLY A 133 -5.21 -0.80 -0.89
N ALA A 134 -4.26 -1.38 -0.16
CA ALA A 134 -4.45 -1.73 1.25
C ALA A 134 -4.55 -0.49 2.14
N ILE A 135 -3.72 0.52 1.89
CA ILE A 135 -3.74 1.78 2.62
C ILE A 135 -5.07 2.51 2.41
N ALA A 136 -5.64 2.49 1.21
CA ALA A 136 -6.98 3.04 0.96
C ALA A 136 -8.05 2.31 1.79
N GLY A 137 -7.91 0.99 1.99
CA GLY A 137 -8.73 0.23 2.92
C GLY A 137 -8.58 0.69 4.38
N VAL A 138 -7.33 0.92 4.83
CA VAL A 138 -7.03 1.48 6.17
C VAL A 138 -7.63 2.87 6.33
N MET A 139 -7.51 3.75 5.33
CA MET A 139 -8.16 5.06 5.35
C MET A 139 -9.68 4.94 5.42
N GLY A 140 -10.28 4.02 4.66
CA GLY A 140 -11.72 3.76 4.72
C GLY A 140 -12.16 3.30 6.11
N ALA A 141 -11.40 2.40 6.75
CA ALA A 141 -11.65 2.01 8.13
C ALA A 141 -11.52 3.19 9.10
N TYR A 142 -10.49 4.02 8.96
CA TYR A 142 -10.30 5.21 9.78
C TYR A 142 -11.50 6.16 9.67
N LEU A 143 -12.00 6.43 8.46
CA LEU A 143 -13.16 7.29 8.24
C LEU A 143 -14.43 6.77 8.92
N ILE A 144 -14.63 5.45 8.93
CA ILE A 144 -15.78 4.80 9.56
C ILE A 144 -15.64 4.81 11.09
N LEU A 145 -14.45 4.51 11.61
CA LEU A 145 -14.18 4.41 13.05
C LEU A 145 -14.14 5.78 13.73
N TYR A 146 -13.67 6.81 13.03
CA TYR A 146 -13.43 8.14 13.56
C TYR A 146 -14.06 9.25 12.70
N PRO A 147 -15.38 9.23 12.47
CA PRO A 147 -16.06 10.15 11.53
C PRO A 147 -16.01 11.63 11.94
N LYS A 148 -15.67 11.92 13.21
CA LYS A 148 -15.53 13.27 13.75
C LYS A 148 -14.07 13.69 13.97
N ALA A 149 -13.11 12.84 13.60
CA ALA A 149 -11.69 13.19 13.70
C ALA A 149 -11.36 14.34 12.75
N ARG A 150 -10.44 15.21 13.19
CA ARG A 150 -9.93 16.31 12.38
C ARG A 150 -8.52 15.98 11.94
N VAL A 151 -8.27 16.12 10.64
CA VAL A 151 -6.92 16.00 10.07
C VAL A 151 -6.40 17.40 9.82
N LEU A 152 -5.33 17.77 10.51
CA LEU A 152 -4.58 18.99 10.22
C LEU A 152 -3.89 18.81 8.87
N THR A 153 -4.15 19.72 7.93
CA THR A 153 -3.57 19.66 6.60
C THR A 153 -2.78 20.93 6.30
N LEU A 154 -1.64 20.78 5.63
CA LEU A 154 -0.93 21.86 4.96
C LEU A 154 -1.51 22.05 3.57
N VAL A 155 -1.90 23.28 3.24
CA VAL A 155 -2.26 23.66 1.87
C VAL A 155 -1.07 24.42 1.31
N PRO A 156 -0.19 23.78 0.51
CA PRO A 156 0.93 24.49 -0.09
C PRO A 156 0.38 25.57 -1.03
N PHE A 157 0.67 26.83 -0.72
CA PHE A 157 0.36 27.95 -1.60
C PHE A 157 1.42 27.97 -2.70
N MET A 158 1.02 27.66 -3.93
CA MET A 158 1.87 27.80 -5.12
C MET A 158 1.41 29.08 -5.82
N PRO A 159 2.14 30.21 -5.72
CA PRO A 159 1.81 31.37 -6.51
C PRO A 159 2.14 31.06 -7.98
N PHE A 160 1.11 31.02 -8.82
CA PHE A 160 1.27 30.99 -10.26
C PHE A 160 1.78 32.38 -10.70
N PHE A 161 3.08 32.48 -10.97
CA PHE A 161 3.71 33.62 -11.66
C PHE A 161 4.44 33.10 -12.90
#